data_AF-A0A4Q3KVG2-F1
#
_entry.id   AF-A0A4Q3KVG2-F1
#
_cell.length_a   1.000
_cell.length_b   1.000
_cell.length_c   1.000
_cell.angle_alpha   90.00
_cell.angle_beta   90.00
_cell.angle_gamma   90.00
#
_symmetry.space_group_name_H-M   'P 1'
#
loop_
_entity.id
_entity.type
_entity.pdbx_description
1 polymer ?
#
loop_
_entity_poly.entity_id
_entity_poly.type
_entity_poly.pdbx_seq_one_letter_code
_entity_poly.pdbx_strand_id
1 'polypeptide(L)'
;MADLISAARVAEMLGVSARKVYELAQSGKLRCYRIDSCLRFSINDVETYRTSCLSVTTRETSVGALSSTRLLRASGSGLAAYFQKATPKPKRTSSTTRKRSASTRLQLVSANQSP
;
A
#
# COMPACT_ATOMS: atom_id res chain seq x y z
N MET A 1 29.06 -3.41 -21.46
CA MET A 1 28.63 -4.47 -22.38
C MET A 1 27.23 -4.90 -21.94
N ALA A 2 26.26 -4.95 -22.85
CA ALA A 2 24.88 -5.27 -22.49
C ALA A 2 24.72 -6.80 -22.46
N ASP A 3 24.80 -7.39 -21.28
CA ASP A 3 24.48 -8.80 -21.10
C ASP A 3 22.96 -8.99 -21.26
N LEU A 4 22.61 -9.72 -22.33
CA LEU A 4 21.23 -10.02 -22.70
C LEU A 4 20.80 -11.34 -22.06
N ILE A 5 19.88 -11.26 -21.11
CA ILE A 5 19.35 -12.40 -20.37
C ILE A 5 17.96 -12.82 -20.87
N SER A 6 17.61 -14.08 -20.61
CA SER A 6 16.31 -14.66 -20.97
C SER A 6 15.23 -14.30 -19.95
N ALA A 7 13.95 -14.42 -20.35
CA ALA A 7 12.80 -14.16 -19.47
C ALA A 7 12.82 -15.02 -18.19
N ALA A 8 13.32 -16.26 -18.27
CA ALA A 8 13.44 -17.15 -17.11
C ALA A 8 14.44 -16.60 -16.08
N ARG A 9 15.59 -16.10 -16.54
CA ARG A 9 16.58 -15.49 -15.65
C ARG A 9 16.08 -14.19 -15.03
N VAL A 10 15.37 -13.38 -15.81
CA VAL A 10 14.72 -12.15 -15.30
C VAL A 10 13.70 -12.48 -14.21
N ALA A 11 12.92 -13.54 -14.39
CA ALA A 11 11.93 -14.01 -13.42
C ALA A 11 12.59 -14.37 -12.07
N GLU A 12 13.72 -15.08 -12.11
CA GLU A 12 14.52 -15.38 -10.91
C GLU A 12 15.05 -14.10 -10.23
N MET A 13 15.58 -13.14 -11.02
CA MET A 13 16.13 -11.89 -10.48
C MET A 13 15.07 -11.00 -9.81
N LEU A 14 13.86 -10.97 -10.37
CA LEU A 14 12.75 -10.16 -9.85
C LEU A 14 11.88 -10.91 -8.84
N GLY A 15 12.04 -12.24 -8.70
CA GLY A 15 11.20 -13.06 -7.83
C GLY A 15 9.75 -13.18 -8.31
N VAL A 16 9.52 -13.14 -9.62
CA VAL A 16 8.17 -13.22 -10.23
C VAL A 16 8.08 -14.41 -11.19
N SER A 17 6.87 -14.77 -11.62
CA SER A 17 6.71 -15.82 -12.64
C SER A 17 7.17 -15.34 -14.02
N ALA A 18 7.65 -16.26 -14.86
CA ALA A 18 8.04 -15.95 -16.24
C ALA A 18 6.87 -15.34 -17.06
N ARG A 19 5.63 -15.82 -16.82
CA ARG A 19 4.43 -15.23 -17.40
C ARG A 19 4.30 -13.75 -17.07
N LYS A 20 4.61 -13.36 -15.82
CA LYS A 20 4.56 -11.96 -15.41
C LYS A 20 5.61 -11.11 -16.13
N VAL A 21 6.80 -11.65 -16.39
CA VAL A 21 7.83 -10.97 -17.18
C VAL A 21 7.33 -10.67 -18.60
N TYR A 22 6.65 -11.62 -19.25
CA TYR A 22 6.06 -11.38 -20.57
C TYR A 22 4.96 -10.32 -20.55
N GLU A 23 4.10 -10.30 -19.52
CA GLU A 23 3.11 -9.23 -19.35
C GLU A 23 3.76 -7.85 -19.16
N LEU A 24 4.88 -7.78 -18.43
CA LEU A 24 5.63 -6.54 -18.23
C LEU A 24 6.28 -6.05 -19.53
N ALA A 25 6.77 -6.96 -20.36
CA ALA A 25 7.25 -6.65 -21.70
C ALA A 25 6.11 -6.17 -22.60
N GLN A 26 4.96 -6.85 -22.60
CA GLN A 26 3.80 -6.48 -23.42
C GLN A 26 3.20 -5.13 -23.01
N SER A 27 3.22 -4.81 -21.72
CA SER A 27 2.78 -3.51 -21.20
C SER A 27 3.82 -2.39 -21.39
N GLY A 28 5.01 -2.70 -21.89
CA GLY A 28 6.09 -1.73 -22.12
C GLY A 28 6.77 -1.21 -20.85
N LYS A 29 6.47 -1.79 -19.68
CA LYS A 29 7.07 -1.39 -18.39
C LYS A 29 8.52 -1.84 -18.25
N LEU A 30 8.85 -2.97 -18.87
CA LEU A 30 10.20 -3.52 -18.91
C LEU A 30 10.71 -3.46 -20.35
N ARG A 31 11.86 -2.82 -20.58
CA ARG A 31 12.48 -2.75 -21.91
C ARG A 31 12.87 -4.15 -22.36
N CYS A 32 12.45 -4.52 -23.57
CA CYS A 32 12.73 -5.80 -24.18
C CYS A 32 13.35 -5.62 -25.57
N TYR A 33 14.24 -6.53 -25.91
CA TYR A 33 14.90 -6.60 -27.20
C TYR A 33 14.46 -7.90 -27.86
N ARG A 34 13.88 -7.80 -29.06
CA ARG A 34 13.57 -8.97 -29.88
C ARG A 34 14.79 -9.33 -30.68
N ILE A 35 15.32 -10.53 -30.42
CA ILE A 35 16.36 -11.16 -31.23
C ILE A 35 15.71 -12.40 -31.83
N ASP A 36 15.51 -12.36 -33.15
CA ASP A 36 14.71 -13.31 -33.91
C ASP A 36 13.29 -13.47 -33.33
N SER A 37 12.96 -14.65 -32.82
CA SER A 37 11.68 -14.98 -32.18
C SER A 37 11.72 -14.84 -30.64
N CYS A 38 12.89 -14.59 -30.05
CA CYS A 38 13.09 -14.59 -28.61
C CYS A 38 13.13 -13.18 -28.02
N LEU A 39 12.42 -13.01 -26.89
CA LEU A 39 12.53 -11.81 -26.06
C LEU A 39 13.74 -11.91 -25.15
N ARG A 40 14.60 -10.90 -25.21
CA ARG A 40 15.80 -10.73 -24.39
C ARG A 40 15.72 -9.43 -23.62
N PHE A 41 16.35 -9.41 -22.46
CA PHE A 41 16.33 -8.27 -21.54
C PHE A 41 17.76 -7.91 -21.19
N SER A 42 18.06 -6.63 -21.14
CA SER A 42 19.35 -6.16 -20.62
C SER A 42 19.33 -6.24 -19.09
N ILE A 43 20.39 -6.76 -18.49
CA ILE A 43 20.53 -6.79 -17.02
C ILE A 43 20.35 -5.38 -16.42
N ASN A 44 20.97 -4.37 -17.04
CA ASN A 44 20.89 -2.98 -16.57
C ASN A 44 19.46 -2.44 -16.56
N ASP A 45 18.65 -2.79 -17.57
CA ASP A 45 17.25 -2.37 -17.65
C ASP A 45 16.40 -3.06 -16.55
N VAL A 46 16.70 -4.32 -16.24
CA VAL A 46 16.04 -5.09 -15.18
C VAL A 46 16.37 -4.53 -13.80
N GLU A 47 17.63 -4.17 -13.56
CA GLU A 47 18.06 -3.51 -12.32
C GLU A 47 17.45 -2.12 -12.17
N THR A 48 17.42 -1.33 -13.25
CA THR A 48 16.77 -0.01 -13.27
C THR A 48 15.26 -0.14 -12.97
N TYR A 49 14.61 -1.17 -13.51
CA TYR A 49 13.21 -1.45 -13.20
C TYR A 49 13.02 -1.84 -11.73
N ARG A 50 13.91 -2.68 -11.18
CA ARG A 50 13.90 -3.08 -9.77
C ARG A 50 14.07 -1.86 -8.85
N THR A 51 15.03 -0.99 -9.11
CA THR A 51 15.24 0.23 -8.32
C THR A 51 14.07 1.19 -8.44
N SER A 52 13.47 1.33 -9.63
CA SER A 52 12.23 2.09 -9.82
C SER A 52 11.04 1.54 -9.04
N CYS A 53 10.96 0.23 -8.81
CA CYS A 53 9.90 -0.35 -7.97
C CYS A 53 10.15 -0.09 -6.48
N LEU A 54 11.42 -0.09 -6.05
CA LEU A 54 11.82 0.20 -4.68
C LEU A 54 11.70 1.70 -4.33
N SER A 55 11.84 2.60 -5.30
CA SER A 55 11.64 4.04 -5.06
C SER A 55 10.16 4.43 -4.86
N VAL A 56 9.22 3.57 -5.27
CA VAL A 56 7.78 3.78 -5.07
C VAL A 56 7.34 3.39 -3.65
N THR A 57 8.14 2.63 -2.89
CA THR A 57 7.75 2.10 -1.57
C THR A 57 7.75 3.10 -0.41
N THR A 58 8.07 4.37 -0.62
CA THR A 58 7.84 5.38 0.43
C THR A 58 7.45 6.72 -0.17
N ARG A 59 6.14 6.91 -0.41
CA ARG A 59 5.59 8.26 -0.27
C ARG A 59 5.45 8.50 1.24
N GLU A 60 6.28 9.36 1.81
CA GLU A 60 6.06 9.98 3.13
C GLU A 60 4.81 10.90 3.14
N THR A 61 3.95 10.81 2.12
CA THR A 61 2.72 11.58 2.05
C THR A 61 1.66 10.94 2.94
N SER A 62 1.72 11.29 4.22
CA SER A 62 0.59 11.40 5.15
C SER A 62 -0.19 10.10 5.42
N VAL A 63 0.34 9.29 6.33
CA VAL A 63 -0.49 8.53 7.27
C VAL A 63 -1.07 9.55 8.27
N GLY A 64 -2.08 10.33 7.85
CA GLY A 64 -2.62 11.37 8.74
C GLY A 64 -3.75 12.26 8.19
N ALA A 65 -4.02 12.25 6.89
CA ALA A 65 -5.13 13.03 6.34
C ALA A 65 -5.95 12.22 5.33
N LEU A 66 -6.57 11.14 5.80
CA LEU A 66 -7.85 10.69 5.23
C LEU A 66 -8.91 11.73 5.61
N SER A 67 -8.90 12.90 4.97
CA SER A 67 -10.10 13.72 4.88
C SER A 67 -11.05 13.00 3.93
N SER A 68 -11.88 12.11 4.49
CA SER A 68 -13.07 11.50 3.86
C SER A 68 -14.16 12.55 3.56
N THR A 69 -13.76 13.64 2.93
CA THR A 69 -14.58 14.82 2.67
C THR A 69 -14.22 15.46 1.33
N ARG A 70 -13.62 14.71 0.39
CA ARG A 70 -13.71 15.11 -1.02
C ARG A 70 -15.12 14.80 -1.47
N LEU A 71 -15.99 15.80 -1.38
CA LEU A 71 -17.35 15.81 -1.92
C LEU A 71 -17.34 15.31 -3.36
N LEU A 72 -17.64 14.03 -3.55
CA LEU A 72 -18.19 13.52 -4.80
C LEU A 72 -19.58 14.15 -4.91
N ARG A 73 -19.67 15.34 -5.53
CA ARG A 73 -20.91 15.75 -6.19
C ARG A 73 -21.11 14.82 -7.39
N ALA A 74 -21.55 13.60 -7.10
CA ALA A 74 -22.17 12.77 -8.10
C ALA A 74 -23.56 13.37 -8.36
N SER A 75 -23.76 13.88 -9.58
CA SER A 75 -25.09 14.18 -10.09
C SER A 75 -25.93 12.91 -9.92
N GLY A 76 -27.01 13.01 -9.15
CA GLY A 76 -27.69 11.87 -8.54
C GLY A 76 -28.13 10.82 -9.55
N SER A 77 -27.67 9.59 -9.36
CA SER A 77 -28.31 8.41 -9.95
C SER A 77 -29.35 7.88 -8.97
N GLY A 78 -30.55 7.54 -9.46
CA GLY A 78 -31.68 7.08 -8.63
C GLY A 78 -31.39 5.85 -7.76
N LEU A 79 -30.28 5.16 -8.01
CA LEU A 79 -29.78 4.06 -7.18
C LEU A 79 -29.36 4.50 -5.77
N ALA A 80 -28.79 5.71 -5.60
CA ALA A 80 -28.40 6.22 -4.28
C ALA A 80 -29.62 6.42 -3.36
N ALA A 81 -30.76 6.83 -3.91
CA ALA A 81 -32.01 6.97 -3.16
C ALA A 81 -32.56 5.61 -2.70
N TYR A 82 -32.36 4.56 -3.48
CA TYR A 82 -32.81 3.20 -3.15
C TYR A 82 -32.10 2.65 -1.91
N PHE A 83 -30.78 2.84 -1.82
CA PHE A 83 -29.99 2.37 -0.67
C PHE A 83 -30.23 3.19 0.60
N GLN A 84 -30.54 4.49 0.49
CA GLN A 84 -30.94 5.30 1.66
C GLN A 84 -32.32 4.91 2.19
N LYS A 85 -33.24 4.47 1.32
CA LYS A 85 -34.59 4.04 1.72
C LYS A 85 -34.58 2.68 2.43
N ALA A 86 -33.61 1.81 2.11
CA ALA A 86 -33.49 0.46 2.64
C ALA A 86 -32.61 0.33 3.89
N THR A 87 -31.93 1.40 4.32
CA THR A 87 -31.08 1.33 5.52
C THR A 87 -31.88 1.68 6.78
N PRO A 88 -31.90 0.80 7.80
CA PRO A 88 -32.48 1.13 9.10
C PRO A 88 -31.79 2.36 9.68
N LYS A 89 -32.56 3.37 10.11
CA LYS A 89 -32.01 4.57 10.76
C LYS A 89 -31.09 4.13 11.89
N PRO A 90 -29.79 4.49 11.89
CA PRO A 90 -28.90 4.11 12.96
C PRO A 90 -29.39 4.76 14.26
N LYS A 91 -29.84 3.93 15.18
CA LYS A 91 -30.26 4.34 16.52
C LYS A 91 -29.00 4.84 17.22
N ARG A 92 -28.89 6.16 17.43
CA ARG A 92 -27.80 6.76 18.22
C ARG A 92 -27.95 6.30 19.66
N THR A 93 -27.31 5.20 20.04
CA THR A 93 -27.13 4.84 21.44
C THR A 93 -26.07 5.78 22.00
N SER A 94 -26.45 6.69 22.89
CA SER A 94 -25.50 7.56 23.60
C SER A 94 -24.68 6.72 24.57
N SER A 95 -23.57 6.15 24.10
CA SER A 95 -22.61 5.46 24.96
C SER A 95 -21.71 6.47 25.67
N THR A 96 -22.31 7.29 26.54
CA THR A 96 -21.59 8.16 27.48
C THR A 96 -21.48 7.46 28.83
N THR A 97 -20.94 6.24 28.87
CA THR A 97 -20.40 5.73 30.14
C THR A 97 -18.92 6.09 30.17
N ARG A 98 -18.60 7.14 30.94
CA ARG A 98 -17.23 7.53 31.23
C ARG A 98 -16.57 6.40 32.01
N LYS A 99 -15.64 5.68 31.37
CA LYS A 99 -14.76 4.72 32.05
C LYS A 99 -14.04 5.48 33.19
N ARG A 100 -14.26 5.06 34.44
CA ARG A 100 -13.46 5.56 35.57
C ARG A 100 -12.07 4.95 35.44
N SER A 101 -11.06 5.79 35.27
CA SER A 101 -9.66 5.39 35.42
C SER A 101 -9.46 4.89 36.85
N ALA A 102 -9.06 3.63 37.02
CA ALA A 102 -8.59 3.15 38.29
C ALA A 102 -7.26 3.86 38.60
N SER A 103 -7.26 4.74 39.59
CA SER A 103 -6.04 5.38 40.08
C SER A 103 -5.11 4.33 40.65
N THR A 104 -3.98 4.08 39.99
CA THR A 104 -2.88 3.33 40.57
C THR A 104 -2.26 4.16 41.69
N ARG A 105 -2.33 3.64 42.93
CA ARG A 105 -1.73 4.28 44.10
C ARG A 105 -0.22 4.04 44.07
N LEU A 106 0.56 5.06 43.74
CA LEU A 106 2.02 5.03 43.88
C LEU A 106 2.36 5.15 45.37
N GLN A 107 3.00 4.11 45.92
CA GLN A 107 3.55 4.13 47.27
C GLN A 107 4.86 4.92 47.25
N LEU A 108 4.88 6.03 47.99
CA LEU A 108 6.07 6.84 48.21
C LEU A 108 6.88 6.17 49.33
N VAL A 109 7.97 5.48 48.98
CA VAL A 109 8.94 5.01 49.97
C VAL A 109 9.82 6.19 50.35
N SER A 110 9.62 6.71 51.57
CA SER A 110 10.55 7.61 52.22
C SER A 110 11.62 6.76 52.92
N ALA A 111 12.86 6.86 52.45
CA ALA A 111 14.01 6.36 53.18
C ALA A 111 14.82 7.56 53.67
N ASN A 112 14.53 7.98 54.89
CA ASN A 112 15.49 8.73 55.70
C ASN A 112 16.41 7.70 56.36
N GLN A 113 17.72 7.84 56.21
CA GLN A 113 18.67 7.43 57.23
C GLN A 113 20.02 8.13 57.02
N SER A 114 20.25 9.15 57.86
CA SER A 114 21.58 9.58 58.30
C SER A 114 22.04 8.64 59.44
N PRO A 115 23.35 8.51 59.69
CA PRO A 115 24.13 9.54 60.39
C PRO A 115 25.28 10.12 59.57
#